data_AF-A0A848RVL8-F1
#
_entry.id   AF-A0A848RVL8-F1
#
_cell.length_a   1.000
_cell.length_b   1.000
_cell.length_c   1.000
_cell.angle_alpha   90.00
_cell.angle_beta   90.00
_cell.angle_gamma   90.00
#
_symmetry.space_group_name_H-M   'P 1'
#
loop_
_entity.id
_entity.type
_entity.pdbx_description
1 polymer ?
#
loop_
_entity_poly.entity_id
_entity_poly.type
_entity_poly.pdbx_seq_one_letter_code
_entity_poly.pdbx_strand_id
1 'polypeptide(L)'
;MNSAMREQDGTGAVPWASVARSFSGFCFVGAPVLFAGYGLLRIVDGMADGHGPGFWWTASHSLFLASLLLFGVVLVGLCRRVSGRWMRRTAVVVTIAAGAGLVATIRTTVIDLIVGFTATSRADMSKLFDAFGSALIPVPEIVSDLAPAMCFAGITTLLLFLALPRSGVAPWWAPLLSLGTALGQTSPWLAPVGALTLLAALLPVRERVQPPWPASDGSERRRRLAARSRG
;
A
#
# COMPACT_ATOMS: atom_id res chain seq x y z
N MET A 1 -33.99 35.72 -31.47
CA MET A 1 -32.52 35.66 -31.44
C MET A 1 -32.09 35.67 -29.98
N ASN A 2 -31.55 34.54 -29.50
CA ASN A 2 -30.91 34.24 -28.20
C ASN A 2 -31.52 33.09 -27.38
N SER A 3 -31.67 31.94 -28.05
CA SER A 3 -31.90 30.62 -27.44
C SER A 3 -30.62 29.77 -27.36
N ALA A 4 -29.43 30.38 -27.55
CA ALA A 4 -28.14 29.67 -27.73
C ALA A 4 -27.15 29.83 -26.55
N MET A 5 -27.61 30.24 -25.37
CA MET A 5 -26.76 30.37 -24.16
C MET A 5 -27.28 29.52 -22.99
N ARG A 6 -27.81 28.33 -23.27
CA ARG A 6 -28.15 27.32 -22.26
C ARG A 6 -27.59 25.97 -22.70
N GLU A 7 -26.31 25.73 -22.45
CA GLU A 7 -25.68 24.40 -22.29
C GLU A 7 -24.15 24.54 -22.26
N GLN A 8 -23.62 25.15 -21.20
CA GLN A 8 -22.22 24.95 -20.80
C GLN A 8 -22.11 24.81 -19.27
N ASP A 9 -23.07 24.11 -18.64
CA ASP A 9 -22.86 23.54 -17.31
C ASP A 9 -22.16 22.18 -17.47
N GLY A 10 -21.01 22.21 -18.16
CA GLY A 10 -20.08 21.09 -18.22
C GLY A 10 -19.44 20.95 -16.85
N THR A 11 -19.94 20.01 -16.06
CA THR A 11 -19.44 19.63 -14.74
C THR A 11 -17.92 19.72 -14.67
N GLY A 12 -17.41 20.79 -14.06
CA GLY A 12 -15.99 21.04 -13.84
C GLY A 12 -15.43 19.98 -12.90
N ALA A 13 -15.14 18.79 -13.44
CA ALA A 13 -14.46 17.74 -12.72
C ALA A 13 -13.10 18.30 -12.28
N VAL A 14 -12.98 18.54 -10.98
CA VAL A 14 -11.84 19.25 -10.42
C VAL A 14 -10.55 18.49 -10.78
N PRO A 15 -9.52 19.16 -11.34
CA PRO A 15 -8.31 18.50 -11.84
C PRO A 15 -7.63 17.56 -10.82
N TRP A 16 -7.76 17.85 -9.53
CA TRP A 16 -7.18 17.04 -8.44
C TRP A 16 -7.71 15.60 -8.41
N ALA A 17 -8.95 15.34 -8.84
CA ALA A 17 -9.50 13.99 -8.83
C ALA A 17 -8.82 13.07 -9.85
N SER A 18 -8.38 13.63 -10.98
CA SER A 18 -7.58 12.92 -11.97
C SER A 18 -6.17 12.65 -11.44
N VAL A 19 -5.53 13.68 -10.89
CA VAL A 19 -4.18 13.59 -10.29
C VAL A 19 -4.14 12.55 -9.17
N ALA A 20 -5.13 12.57 -8.26
CA ALA A 20 -5.21 11.61 -7.16
C ALA A 20 -5.42 10.16 -7.63
N ARG A 21 -6.17 9.94 -8.72
CA ARG A 21 -6.34 8.60 -9.31
C ARG A 21 -5.04 8.11 -9.95
N SER A 22 -4.36 8.96 -10.73
CA SER A 22 -3.07 8.63 -11.34
C SER A 22 -2.01 8.33 -10.27
N PHE A 23 -1.97 9.14 -9.20
CA PHE A 23 -1.08 8.92 -8.08
C PHE A 23 -1.38 7.61 -7.34
N SER A 24 -2.65 7.29 -7.11
CA SER A 24 -3.03 6.00 -6.51
C SER A 24 -2.63 4.83 -7.40
N GLY A 25 -2.89 4.89 -8.71
CA GLY A 25 -2.44 3.86 -9.65
C GLY A 25 -0.92 3.67 -9.65
N PHE A 26 -0.17 4.77 -9.60
CA PHE A 26 1.28 4.75 -9.45
C PHE A 26 1.70 4.05 -8.16
N CYS A 27 1.07 4.32 -7.01
CA CYS A 27 1.43 3.68 -5.73
C CYS A 27 1.29 2.15 -5.78
N PHE A 28 0.27 1.61 -6.47
CA PHE A 28 0.05 0.16 -6.57
C PHE A 28 1.14 -0.59 -7.33
N VAL A 29 1.91 0.12 -8.17
CA VAL A 29 3.05 -0.43 -8.91
C VAL A 29 4.38 -0.02 -8.27
N GLY A 30 4.51 1.26 -7.93
CA GLY A 30 5.70 1.84 -7.34
C GLY A 30 6.07 1.22 -5.99
N ALA A 31 5.10 0.95 -5.12
CA ALA A 31 5.37 0.34 -3.81
C ALA A 31 6.10 -1.01 -3.93
N PRO A 32 5.56 -2.04 -4.63
CA PRO A 32 6.26 -3.30 -4.78
C PRO A 32 7.52 -3.20 -5.66
N VAL A 33 7.59 -2.30 -6.65
CA VAL A 33 8.82 -2.11 -7.45
C VAL A 33 9.96 -1.58 -6.59
N LEU A 34 9.70 -0.57 -5.74
CA LEU A 34 10.70 -0.06 -4.80
C LEU A 34 11.08 -1.11 -3.77
N PHE A 35 10.14 -1.94 -3.32
CA PHE A 35 10.43 -3.05 -2.41
C PHE A 35 11.32 -4.12 -3.07
N ALA A 36 11.09 -4.42 -4.35
CA ALA A 36 11.98 -5.30 -5.11
C ALA A 36 13.38 -4.70 -5.24
N GLY A 37 13.47 -3.38 -5.50
CA GLY A 37 14.73 -2.65 -5.54
C GLY A 37 15.49 -2.72 -4.21
N TYR A 38 14.80 -2.55 -3.08
CA TYR A 38 15.37 -2.78 -1.74
C TYR A 38 15.95 -4.20 -1.62
N GLY A 39 15.18 -5.23 -1.97
CA GLY A 39 15.65 -6.63 -1.90
C GLY A 39 16.88 -6.88 -2.77
N LEU A 40 16.92 -6.33 -3.99
CA LEU A 40 18.06 -6.45 -4.88
C LEU A 40 19.31 -5.75 -4.33
N LEU A 41 19.17 -4.53 -3.80
CA LEU A 41 20.30 -3.82 -3.19
C LEU A 41 20.78 -4.52 -1.91
N ARG A 42 19.87 -5.14 -1.14
CA ARG A 42 20.22 -5.93 0.05
C ARG A 42 21.01 -7.19 -0.28
N ILE A 43 20.73 -7.81 -1.43
CA ILE A 43 21.52 -8.92 -1.95
C ILE A 43 22.93 -8.44 -2.29
N VAL A 44 23.06 -7.32 -3.00
CA VAL A 44 24.36 -6.71 -3.36
C VAL A 44 25.15 -6.32 -2.11
N ASP A 45 24.51 -5.66 -1.15
CA ASP A 45 25.09 -5.26 0.14
C ASP A 45 25.67 -6.46 0.91
N GLY A 46 24.94 -7.58 0.93
CA GLY A 46 25.39 -8.82 1.54
C GLY A 46 26.59 -9.45 0.84
N MET A 47 26.72 -9.27 -0.48
CA MET A 47 27.85 -9.78 -1.27
C MET A 47 29.09 -8.87 -1.21
N ALA A 48 28.90 -7.55 -1.18
CA ALA A 48 29.98 -6.57 -1.24
C ALA A 48 30.64 -6.35 0.12
N ASP A 49 29.85 -5.95 1.11
CA ASP A 49 30.36 -5.45 2.39
C ASP A 49 29.79 -6.23 3.59
N GLY A 50 29.00 -7.28 3.31
CA GLY A 50 28.37 -8.17 4.26
C GLY A 50 27.40 -7.49 5.24
N HIS A 51 26.73 -6.43 4.80
CA HIS A 51 25.81 -5.59 5.60
C HIS A 51 26.50 -4.63 6.58
N GLY A 52 27.59 -4.00 6.14
CA GLY A 52 28.23 -2.90 6.88
C GLY A 52 27.56 -1.55 6.63
N PRO A 53 27.94 -0.49 7.37
CA PRO A 53 27.48 0.85 7.06
C PRO A 53 28.05 1.30 5.70
N GLY A 54 27.29 2.11 4.97
CA GLY A 54 27.74 2.61 3.66
C GLY A 54 26.61 2.81 2.64
N PHE A 55 27.02 2.92 1.38
CA PHE A 55 26.12 3.26 0.28
C PHE A 55 25.01 2.21 0.08
N TRP A 56 25.36 0.93 0.03
CA TRP A 56 24.40 -0.14 -0.26
C TRP A 56 23.34 -0.29 0.83
N TRP A 57 23.78 -0.27 2.10
CA TRP A 57 22.89 -0.20 3.26
C TRP A 57 21.93 0.98 3.14
N THR A 58 22.47 2.19 2.97
CA THR A 58 21.66 3.42 2.99
C THR A 58 20.70 3.52 1.81
N ALA A 59 21.17 3.19 0.61
CA ALA A 59 20.35 3.22 -0.61
C ALA A 59 19.22 2.20 -0.53
N SER A 60 19.49 0.98 -0.06
CA SER A 60 18.46 -0.05 0.10
C SER A 60 17.37 0.39 1.08
N HIS A 61 17.75 0.85 2.28
CA HIS A 61 16.77 1.30 3.28
C HIS A 61 16.01 2.56 2.84
N SER A 62 16.61 3.41 1.99
CA SER A 62 15.91 4.56 1.40
C SER A 62 14.82 4.11 0.42
N LEU A 63 15.10 3.12 -0.43
CA LEU A 63 14.10 2.51 -1.31
C LEU A 63 13.00 1.83 -0.49
N PHE A 64 13.37 1.14 0.60
CA PHE A 64 12.40 0.50 1.47
C PHE A 64 11.49 1.52 2.14
N LEU A 65 12.04 2.61 2.69
CA LEU A 65 11.25 3.68 3.28
C LEU A 65 10.27 4.28 2.27
N ALA A 66 10.74 4.60 1.06
CA ALA A 66 9.88 5.11 0.00
C ALA A 66 8.75 4.12 -0.34
N SER A 67 9.07 2.82 -0.42
CA SER A 67 8.08 1.76 -0.61
C SER A 67 7.00 1.73 0.49
N LEU A 68 7.41 1.80 1.77
CA LEU A 68 6.50 1.81 2.92
C LEU A 68 5.52 2.99 2.85
N LEU A 69 5.99 4.18 2.50
CA LEU A 69 5.12 5.36 2.33
C LEU A 69 4.07 5.14 1.24
N LEU A 70 4.45 4.53 0.11
CA LEU A 70 3.50 4.18 -0.95
C LEU A 70 2.53 3.07 -0.51
N PHE A 71 2.97 2.09 0.29
CA PHE A 71 2.08 1.06 0.85
C PHE A 71 1.01 1.64 1.77
N GLY A 72 1.27 2.76 2.45
CA GLY A 72 0.24 3.50 3.19
C GLY A 72 -0.92 3.93 2.28
N VAL A 73 -0.60 4.44 1.08
CA VAL A 73 -1.61 4.80 0.06
C VAL A 73 -2.32 3.56 -0.48
N VAL A 74 -1.60 2.46 -0.68
CA VAL A 74 -2.19 1.18 -1.13
C VAL A 74 -3.19 0.65 -0.10
N LEU A 75 -2.86 0.64 1.19
CA LEU A 75 -3.75 0.19 2.27
C LEU A 75 -5.07 0.95 2.28
N VAL A 76 -4.99 2.29 2.28
CA VAL A 76 -6.19 3.16 2.24
C VAL A 76 -6.95 2.95 0.93
N GLY A 77 -6.24 2.83 -0.19
CA GLY A 77 -6.82 2.57 -1.51
C GLY A 77 -7.61 1.26 -1.57
N LEU A 78 -7.07 0.18 -1.00
CA LEU A 78 -7.74 -1.12 -0.92
C LEU A 78 -8.96 -1.05 0.00
N CYS A 79 -8.81 -0.45 1.19
CA CYS A 79 -9.91 -0.27 2.15
C CYS A 79 -11.11 0.43 1.53
N ARG A 80 -10.87 1.49 0.75
CA ARG A 80 -11.93 2.28 0.10
C ARG A 80 -12.68 1.53 -0.98
N ARG A 81 -12.09 0.46 -1.53
CA ARG A 81 -12.73 -0.39 -2.55
C ARG A 81 -13.59 -1.50 -1.95
N VAL A 82 -13.47 -1.77 -0.64
CA VAL A 82 -14.31 -2.77 0.04
C VAL A 82 -15.72 -2.21 0.21
N SER A 83 -16.70 -2.91 -0.35
CA SER A 83 -18.12 -2.57 -0.27
C SER A 83 -18.87 -3.43 0.77
N GLY A 84 -20.09 -3.03 1.12
CA GLY A 84 -20.90 -3.71 2.15
C GLY A 84 -20.65 -3.19 3.57
N ARG A 85 -21.72 -2.99 4.35
CA ARG A 85 -21.66 -2.28 5.65
C ARG A 85 -20.76 -2.96 6.68
N TRP A 86 -20.88 -4.28 6.82
CA TRP A 86 -20.09 -5.04 7.79
C TRP A 86 -18.63 -5.18 7.34
N MET A 87 -18.43 -5.58 6.08
CA MET A 87 -17.11 -5.76 5.45
C MET A 87 -16.29 -4.47 5.47
N ARG A 88 -16.93 -3.33 5.21
CA ARG A 88 -16.28 -2.02 5.26
C ARG A 88 -15.82 -1.65 6.68
N ARG A 89 -16.59 -1.97 7.73
CA ARG A 89 -16.16 -1.76 9.12
C ARG A 89 -14.95 -2.62 9.45
N THR A 90 -14.99 -3.90 9.08
CA THR A 90 -13.86 -4.81 9.26
C THR A 90 -12.63 -4.35 8.47
N ALA A 91 -12.81 -3.91 7.22
CA ALA A 91 -11.73 -3.36 6.40
C ALA A 91 -11.05 -2.15 7.06
N VAL A 92 -11.82 -1.24 7.66
CA VAL A 92 -11.24 -0.10 8.41
C VAL A 92 -10.39 -0.58 9.59
N VAL A 93 -10.88 -1.55 10.37
CA VAL A 93 -10.13 -2.12 11.50
C VAL A 93 -8.84 -2.78 11.02
N VAL A 94 -8.92 -3.58 9.95
CA VAL A 94 -7.76 -4.22 9.31
C VAL A 94 -6.75 -3.17 8.83
N THR A 95 -7.22 -2.09 8.19
CA THR A 95 -6.36 -1.00 7.72
C THR A 95 -5.69 -0.25 8.86
N ILE A 96 -6.37 -0.03 9.99
CA ILE A 96 -5.77 0.59 11.18
C ILE A 96 -4.69 -0.32 11.76
N ALA A 97 -4.98 -1.61 11.94
CA ALA A 97 -4.00 -2.57 12.46
C ALA A 97 -2.78 -2.72 11.55
N ALA A 98 -3.00 -2.82 10.24
CA ALA A 98 -1.93 -2.86 9.24
C ALA A 98 -1.14 -1.55 9.19
N GLY A 99 -1.82 -0.42 9.35
CA GLY A 99 -1.21 0.91 9.44
C GLY A 99 -0.33 1.07 10.67
N ALA A 100 -0.71 0.49 11.82
CA ALA A 100 0.13 0.46 13.00
C ALA A 100 1.43 -0.33 12.75
N GLY A 101 1.33 -1.50 12.11
CA GLY A 101 2.49 -2.26 11.65
C GLY A 101 3.37 -1.46 10.69
N LEU A 102 2.75 -0.80 9.70
CA LEU A 102 3.47 0.06 8.76
C LEU A 102 4.24 1.19 9.45
N VAL A 103 3.62 1.89 10.41
CA VAL A 103 4.26 2.96 11.17
C VAL A 103 5.44 2.42 12.00
N ALA A 104 5.27 1.26 12.63
CA ALA A 104 6.35 0.61 13.36
C ALA A 104 7.51 0.20 12.42
N THR A 105 7.23 -0.31 11.22
CA THR A 105 8.27 -0.60 10.22
C THR A 105 8.95 0.67 9.71
N ILE A 106 8.21 1.76 9.50
CA ILE A 106 8.81 3.05 9.14
C ILE A 106 9.76 3.51 10.24
N ARG A 107 9.40 3.37 11.52
CA ARG A 107 10.27 3.69 12.66
C ARG A 107 11.58 2.90 12.58
N THR A 108 11.53 1.58 12.41
CA THR A 108 12.74 0.76 12.36
C THR A 108 13.60 1.13 11.14
N THR A 109 13.00 1.31 9.97
CA THR A 109 13.73 1.73 8.76
C THR A 109 14.36 3.12 8.88
N VAL A 110 13.74 4.05 9.59
CA VAL A 110 14.35 5.36 9.89
C VAL A 110 15.56 5.19 10.81
N ILE A 111 15.48 4.31 11.82
CA ILE A 111 16.63 3.98 12.66
C ILE A 111 17.75 3.35 11.80
N ASP A 112 17.43 2.41 10.92
CA ASP A 112 18.41 1.80 9.99
C ASP A 112 19.13 2.85 9.15
N LEU A 113 18.41 3.88 8.68
CA LEU A 113 19.02 4.99 7.93
C LEU A 113 19.91 5.85 8.81
N ILE A 114 19.44 6.28 9.99
CA ILE A 114 20.24 7.08 10.92
C ILE A 114 21.53 6.34 11.26
N VAL A 115 21.44 5.06 11.60
CA VAL A 115 22.60 4.21 11.90
C VAL A 115 23.50 4.07 10.68
N GLY A 116 22.93 3.81 9.50
CA GLY A 116 23.67 3.66 8.25
C GLY A 116 24.47 4.90 7.84
N PHE A 117 23.92 6.09 8.08
CA PHE A 117 24.61 7.37 7.82
C PHE A 117 25.63 7.75 8.88
N THR A 118 25.45 7.29 10.12
CA THR A 118 26.27 7.73 11.27
C THR A 118 27.42 6.79 11.55
N ALA A 119 27.21 5.49 11.40
CA ALA A 119 28.18 4.49 11.80
C ALA A 119 29.39 4.46 10.86
N THR A 120 30.58 4.35 11.45
CA THR A 120 31.84 4.24 10.69
C THR A 120 32.35 2.80 10.58
N SER A 121 31.75 1.88 11.34
CA SER A 121 32.07 0.45 11.34
C SER A 121 30.86 -0.37 11.78
N ARG A 122 30.90 -1.70 11.57
CA ARG A 122 29.83 -2.59 12.07
C ARG A 122 29.70 -2.59 13.59
N ALA A 123 30.82 -2.54 14.31
CA ALA A 123 30.82 -2.46 15.76
C ALA A 123 30.13 -1.17 16.25
N ASP A 124 30.28 -0.09 15.49
CA ASP A 124 29.62 1.19 15.75
C ASP A 124 28.11 1.11 15.45
N MET A 125 27.70 0.43 14.36
CA MET A 125 26.28 0.19 14.08
C MET A 125 25.57 -0.51 15.23
N SER A 126 26.14 -1.61 15.77
CA SER A 126 25.53 -2.32 16.92
C SER A 126 25.30 -1.39 18.11
N LYS A 127 26.31 -0.57 18.47
CA LYS A 127 26.17 0.38 19.58
C LYS A 127 25.09 1.43 19.32
N LEU A 128 25.00 1.93 18.09
CA LEU A 128 23.99 2.92 17.71
C LEU A 128 22.58 2.30 17.68
N PHE A 129 22.42 1.05 17.23
CA PHE A 129 21.14 0.35 17.30
C PHE A 129 20.67 0.19 18.76
N ASP A 130 21.56 -0.19 19.67
CA ASP A 130 21.25 -0.29 21.10
C ASP A 130 20.82 1.06 21.68
N ALA A 131 21.52 2.13 21.30
CA ALA A 131 21.24 3.50 21.75
C ALA A 131 19.92 4.05 21.20
N PHE A 132 19.63 3.88 19.90
CA PHE A 132 18.41 4.39 19.28
C PHE A 132 17.18 3.52 19.54
N GLY A 133 17.37 2.22 19.72
CA GLY A 133 16.30 1.28 20.06
C GLY A 133 15.55 1.70 21.32
N SER A 134 16.27 2.22 22.31
CA SER A 134 15.76 2.70 23.59
C SER A 134 15.32 4.17 23.61
N ALA A 135 15.85 5.02 22.72
CA ALA A 135 15.61 6.47 22.73
C ALA A 135 14.40 6.92 21.89
N LEU A 136 14.11 6.27 20.76
CA LEU A 136 12.89 6.53 19.98
C LEU A 136 11.70 5.84 20.64
N ILE A 137 10.48 6.40 20.51
CA ILE A 137 9.19 5.89 21.06
C ILE A 137 9.29 4.39 21.39
N PRO A 138 9.28 4.00 22.68
CA PRO A 138 9.49 2.61 23.07
C PRO A 138 8.41 1.72 22.46
N VAL A 139 8.83 0.77 21.63
CA VAL A 139 7.96 -0.24 21.04
C VAL A 139 8.52 -1.59 21.48
N PRO A 140 7.69 -2.50 22.04
CA PRO A 140 8.16 -3.83 22.39
C PRO A 140 8.84 -4.51 21.20
N GLU A 141 9.93 -5.23 21.44
CA GLU A 141 10.73 -5.88 20.39
C GLU A 141 9.87 -6.76 19.48
N ILE A 142 8.98 -7.57 20.08
CA ILE A 142 7.99 -8.39 19.37
C ILE A 142 7.13 -7.60 18.38
N VAL A 143 6.78 -6.34 18.70
CA VAL A 143 5.99 -5.48 17.81
C VAL A 143 6.86 -5.00 16.66
N SER A 144 8.13 -4.70 16.89
CA SER A 144 9.08 -4.32 15.84
C SER A 144 9.34 -5.48 14.87
N ASP A 145 9.45 -6.71 15.38
CA ASP A 145 9.66 -7.91 14.57
C ASP A 145 8.45 -8.27 13.72
N LEU A 146 7.24 -8.12 14.28
CA LEU A 146 5.99 -8.47 13.60
C LEU A 146 5.43 -7.32 12.76
N ALA A 147 5.93 -6.11 12.91
CA ALA A 147 5.41 -4.91 12.25
C ALA A 147 5.30 -5.05 10.71
N PRO A 148 6.34 -5.52 9.99
CA PRO A 148 6.23 -5.74 8.54
C PRO A 148 5.14 -6.77 8.21
N ALA A 149 5.08 -7.86 8.97
CA ALA A 149 4.12 -8.94 8.76
C ALA A 149 2.68 -8.46 8.96
N MET A 150 2.42 -7.62 9.95
CA MET A 150 1.11 -7.00 10.18
C MET A 150 0.65 -6.15 8.99
N CYS A 151 1.56 -5.38 8.39
CA CYS A 151 1.26 -4.58 7.20
C CYS A 151 0.86 -5.48 6.02
N PHE A 152 1.68 -6.48 5.68
CA PHE A 152 1.40 -7.38 4.55
C PHE A 152 0.19 -8.30 4.79
N ALA A 153 -0.06 -8.73 6.02
CA ALA A 153 -1.27 -9.46 6.41
C ALA A 153 -2.53 -8.60 6.19
N GLY A 154 -2.44 -7.30 6.47
CA GLY A 154 -3.50 -6.35 6.18
C GLY A 154 -3.80 -6.23 4.68
N ILE A 155 -2.77 -6.06 3.85
CA ILE A 155 -2.92 -6.03 2.38
C ILE A 155 -3.56 -7.32 1.89
N THR A 156 -3.08 -8.48 2.34
CA THR A 156 -3.62 -9.80 1.97
C THR A 156 -5.08 -9.95 2.37
N THR A 157 -5.44 -9.52 3.57
CA THR A 157 -6.82 -9.58 4.09
C THR A 157 -7.75 -8.67 3.29
N LEU A 158 -7.30 -7.47 2.93
CA LEU A 158 -8.08 -6.57 2.07
C LEU A 158 -8.24 -7.14 0.66
N LEU A 159 -7.19 -7.74 0.08
CA LEU A 159 -7.29 -8.45 -1.20
C LEU A 159 -8.26 -9.62 -1.13
N LEU A 160 -8.29 -10.36 -0.02
CA LEU A 160 -9.27 -11.42 0.23
C LEU A 160 -10.70 -10.86 0.19
N PHE A 161 -10.98 -9.76 0.89
CA PHE A 161 -12.31 -9.13 0.86
C PHE A 161 -12.71 -8.68 -0.56
N LEU A 162 -11.76 -8.20 -1.36
CA LEU A 162 -11.98 -7.77 -2.74
C LEU A 162 -12.12 -8.94 -3.72
N ALA A 163 -11.57 -10.11 -3.38
CA ALA A 163 -11.64 -11.34 -4.16
C ALA A 163 -12.91 -12.15 -3.90
N LEU A 164 -13.64 -11.84 -2.83
CA LEU A 164 -14.93 -12.49 -2.56
C LEU A 164 -15.89 -12.29 -3.74
N PRO A 165 -16.72 -13.31 -4.09
CA PRO A 165 -17.63 -13.24 -5.24
C PRO A 165 -18.58 -12.03 -5.23
N ARG A 166 -18.93 -11.54 -4.04
CA ARG A 166 -19.80 -10.37 -3.85
C ARG A 166 -19.13 -9.04 -4.20
N SER A 167 -17.81 -8.98 -4.18
CA SER A 167 -17.03 -7.77 -4.49
C SER A 167 -16.68 -7.73 -5.98
N GLY A 168 -16.15 -8.82 -6.54
CA GLY A 168 -15.75 -8.91 -7.97
C GLY A 168 -14.64 -7.93 -8.39
N VAL A 169 -13.93 -7.34 -7.42
CA VAL A 169 -12.92 -6.30 -7.68
C VAL A 169 -11.55 -6.91 -7.92
N ALA A 170 -11.17 -7.94 -7.16
CA ALA A 170 -9.91 -8.66 -7.32
C ALA A 170 -10.16 -10.08 -7.83
N PRO A 171 -9.23 -10.67 -8.61
CA PRO A 171 -9.29 -12.08 -8.94
C PRO A 171 -9.01 -12.94 -7.70
N TRP A 172 -9.56 -14.16 -7.67
CA TRP A 172 -9.47 -15.09 -6.53
C TRP A 172 -8.02 -15.48 -6.17
N TRP A 173 -7.11 -15.43 -7.13
CA TRP A 173 -5.69 -15.73 -6.93
C TRP A 173 -4.89 -14.57 -6.33
N ALA A 174 -5.40 -13.34 -6.35
CA ALA A 174 -4.69 -12.17 -5.82
C ALA A 174 -4.26 -12.33 -4.35
N PRO A 175 -5.14 -12.74 -3.42
CA PRO A 175 -4.72 -12.98 -2.03
C PRO A 175 -3.69 -14.11 -1.91
N LEU A 176 -3.74 -15.14 -2.78
CA LEU A 176 -2.75 -16.22 -2.75
C LEU A 176 -1.38 -15.73 -3.19
N LEU A 177 -1.32 -14.90 -4.23
CA LEU A 177 -0.05 -14.29 -4.66
C LEU A 177 0.49 -13.32 -3.61
N SER A 178 -0.36 -12.56 -2.92
CA SER A 178 0.14 -11.65 -1.88
C SER A 178 0.75 -12.39 -0.68
N LEU A 179 0.39 -13.64 -0.41
CA LEU A 179 1.07 -14.48 0.59
C LEU A 179 2.54 -14.74 0.25
N GLY A 180 2.94 -14.63 -1.02
CA GLY A 180 4.35 -14.70 -1.43
C GLY A 180 5.22 -13.64 -0.75
N THR A 181 4.65 -12.53 -0.27
CA THR A 181 5.36 -11.53 0.54
C THR A 181 5.88 -12.08 1.87
N ALA A 182 5.25 -13.13 2.41
CA ALA A 182 5.74 -13.78 3.62
C ALA A 182 7.12 -14.42 3.38
N LEU A 183 7.35 -14.98 2.18
CA LEU A 183 8.67 -15.50 1.79
C LEU A 183 9.71 -14.38 1.75
N GLY A 184 9.33 -13.19 1.30
CA GLY A 184 10.23 -12.03 1.27
C GLY A 184 10.67 -11.53 2.65
N GLN A 185 9.98 -11.93 3.71
CA GLN A 185 10.31 -11.55 5.09
C GLN A 185 11.26 -12.54 5.77
N THR A 186 11.38 -13.77 5.27
CA THR A 186 12.25 -14.79 5.89
C THR A 186 13.70 -14.65 5.47
N SER A 187 13.96 -14.03 4.31
CA SER A 187 15.30 -13.91 3.75
C SER A 187 15.40 -12.72 2.80
N PRO A 188 16.50 -11.93 2.86
CA PRO A 188 16.77 -10.89 1.88
C PRO A 188 16.79 -11.39 0.43
N TRP A 189 17.20 -12.65 0.20
CA TRP A 189 17.24 -13.28 -1.12
C TRP A 189 15.84 -13.48 -1.73
N LEU A 190 14.82 -13.61 -0.87
CA LEU A 190 13.44 -13.84 -1.29
C LEU A 190 12.64 -12.53 -1.35
N ALA A 191 13.18 -11.42 -0.85
CA ALA A 191 12.50 -10.12 -0.87
C ALA A 191 12.07 -9.69 -2.29
N PRO A 192 12.90 -9.83 -3.36
CA PRO A 192 12.46 -9.54 -4.72
C PRO A 192 11.31 -10.42 -5.18
N VAL A 193 11.32 -11.72 -4.83
CA VAL A 193 10.25 -12.66 -5.20
C VAL A 193 8.95 -12.29 -4.47
N GLY A 194 9.03 -11.98 -3.17
CA GLY A 194 7.90 -11.48 -2.39
C GLY A 194 7.33 -10.18 -2.96
N ALA A 195 8.18 -9.27 -3.42
CA ALA A 195 7.76 -8.03 -4.05
C ALA A 195 7.08 -8.24 -5.42
N LEU A 196 7.60 -9.15 -6.26
CA LEU A 196 7.02 -9.45 -7.56
C LEU A 196 5.67 -10.17 -7.45
N THR A 197 5.53 -11.10 -6.50
CA THR A 197 4.25 -11.76 -6.22
C THR A 197 3.21 -10.77 -5.71
N LEU A 198 3.62 -9.80 -4.88
CA LEU A 198 2.75 -8.69 -4.48
C LEU A 198 2.37 -7.77 -5.63
N LEU A 199 3.31 -7.43 -6.50
CA LEU A 199 3.03 -6.64 -7.71
C LEU A 199 1.97 -7.33 -8.57
N ALA A 200 2.14 -8.63 -8.82
CA ALA A 200 1.18 -9.44 -9.55
C ALA A 200 -0.21 -9.44 -8.88
N ALA A 201 -0.27 -9.52 -7.55
CA ALA A 201 -1.51 -9.45 -6.78
C ALA A 201 -2.22 -8.09 -6.89
N LEU A 202 -1.47 -6.99 -6.95
CA LEU A 202 -2.01 -5.62 -6.94
C LEU A 202 -2.40 -5.10 -8.33
N LEU A 203 -1.75 -5.60 -9.40
CA LEU A 203 -1.97 -5.16 -10.78
C LEU A 203 -3.46 -5.15 -11.20
N PRO A 204 -4.27 -6.20 -10.96
CA PRO A 204 -5.68 -6.23 -11.38
C PRO A 204 -6.57 -5.22 -10.65
N VAL A 205 -6.15 -4.79 -9.46
CA VAL A 205 -6.96 -3.94 -8.56
C VAL A 205 -6.66 -2.45 -8.78
N ARG A 206 -5.56 -2.13 -9.49
CA ARG A 206 -5.11 -0.75 -9.72
C ARG A 206 -6.17 0.10 -10.44
N GLU A 207 -6.81 -0.45 -11.47
CA GLU A 207 -7.73 0.25 -12.39
C GLU A 207 -9.19 0.23 -11.93
N ARG A 208 -9.56 -0.65 -10.99
CA ARG A 208 -10.96 -0.88 -10.61
C ARG A 208 -11.35 0.02 -9.44
N VAL A 209 -11.55 1.31 -9.74
CA VAL A 209 -12.32 2.21 -8.88
C VAL A 209 -13.77 2.10 -9.32
N GLN A 210 -14.61 1.42 -8.53
CA GLN A 210 -16.04 1.54 -8.76
C GLN A 210 -16.45 3.00 -8.51
N PRO A 211 -17.21 3.64 -9.41
CA PRO A 211 -17.85 4.91 -9.09
C PRO A 211 -18.69 4.72 -7.81
N PRO A 212 -18.81 5.75 -6.94
CA PRO A 212 -19.43 5.64 -5.60
C PRO A 212 -20.86 5.09 -5.54
N TRP A 213 -21.48 4.91 -6.69
CA TRP A 213 -22.75 4.26 -6.95
C TRP A 213 -22.71 4.01 -8.48
N PRO A 214 -23.39 3.01 -9.07
CA PRO A 214 -23.87 3.25 -10.43
C PRO A 214 -24.57 4.60 -10.33
N ALA A 215 -24.27 5.58 -11.18
CA ALA A 215 -25.23 6.64 -11.35
C ALA A 215 -26.52 5.89 -11.70
N SER A 216 -27.41 5.66 -10.72
CA SER A 216 -28.82 5.58 -10.96
C SER A 216 -29.02 6.94 -11.57
N ASP A 217 -28.89 7.02 -12.89
CA ASP A 217 -29.00 8.27 -13.56
C ASP A 217 -30.35 8.82 -13.07
N GLY A 218 -30.44 10.13 -12.89
CA GLY A 218 -31.72 10.70 -12.52
C GLY A 218 -32.81 10.30 -13.52
N SER A 219 -32.45 9.77 -14.70
CA SER A 219 -33.34 9.31 -15.77
C SER A 219 -34.12 8.05 -15.38
N GLU A 220 -33.58 7.09 -14.64
CA GLU A 220 -34.29 5.85 -14.30
C GLU A 220 -35.26 6.08 -13.14
N ARG A 221 -34.87 6.94 -12.18
CA ARG A 221 -35.79 7.44 -11.15
C ARG A 221 -36.88 8.33 -11.77
N ARG A 222 -36.54 9.21 -12.72
CA ARG A 222 -37.51 10.05 -13.46
C ARG A 222 -38.43 9.22 -14.35
N ARG A 223 -37.94 8.17 -15.02
CA ARG A 223 -38.75 7.23 -15.83
C ARG A 223 -39.75 6.50 -14.96
N ARG A 224 -39.33 6.00 -13.79
CA ARG A 224 -40.24 5.34 -12.83
C ARG A 224 -41.30 6.30 -12.26
N LEU A 225 -40.94 7.55 -12.01
CA LEU A 225 -41.88 8.57 -11.56
C LEU A 225 -42.85 8.99 -12.68
N ALA A 226 -42.37 9.16 -13.91
CA ALA A 226 -43.18 9.50 -15.07
C ALA A 226 -44.13 8.36 -15.50
N ALA A 227 -43.73 7.10 -15.30
CA ALA A 227 -44.61 5.94 -15.51
C ALA A 227 -45.73 5.86 -14.47
N ARG A 228 -45.46 6.27 -13.22
CA ARG A 228 -46.46 6.32 -12.14
C ARG A 228 -47.43 7.49 -12.24
N SER A 229 -47.09 8.56 -12.95
CA SER A 229 -48.00 9.71 -13.14
C SER A 229 -48.94 9.56 -14.34
N ARG A 230 -48.94 8.40 -15.03
CA ARG A 230 -49.75 8.12 -16.22
C ARG A 230 -50.76 6.98 -16.04
N GLY A 231 -50.85 6.41 -14.83
CA GLY A 231 -51.86 5.42 -14.44
C GLY A 231 -52.61 5.91 -13.23
#